data_AF-A0AAD8AUR1-F1
#
_entry.id   AF-A0AAD8AUR1-F1
#
_cell.length_a   1.000
_cell.length_b   1.000
_cell.length_c   1.000
_cell.angle_alpha   90.00
_cell.angle_beta   90.00
_cell.angle_gamma   90.00
#
_symmetry.space_group_name_H-M   'P 1'
#
loop_
_entity.id
_entity.type
_entity.pdbx_description
1 polymer ?
#
loop_
_entity_poly.entity_id
_entity_poly.type
_entity_poly.pdbx_seq_one_letter_code
_entity_poly.pdbx_strand_id
1 'polypeptide(L)' 'MVFLLAVFALYCCSVHVKACNETLTYPSGVITSPNYPAFYNDSIYCTYELYSPFGYIINLRQANF' A
#
# COMPACT_ATOMS: atom_id res chain seq x y z
N MET A 1 -5.26 -28.29 -22.52
CA MET A 1 -6.37 -27.47 -21.96
C MET A 1 -6.23 -27.26 -20.45
N VAL A 2 -5.75 -28.25 -19.68
CA VAL A 2 -5.48 -28.12 -18.23
C VAL A 2 -4.28 -27.19 -17.90
N PHE A 3 -3.23 -27.21 -18.72
CA PHE A 3 -2.03 -26.37 -18.53
C PHE A 3 -2.31 -24.85 -18.64
N LEU A 4 -3.21 -24.41 -19.53
CA LEU A 4 -3.54 -22.99 -19.71
C LEU A 4 -4.34 -22.43 -18.52
N LEU A 5 -5.21 -23.24 -17.91
CA LEU A 5 -5.93 -22.88 -16.68
C LEU A 5 -4.98 -22.72 -15.49
N ALA A 6 -3.94 -23.55 -15.38
CA ALA A 6 -2.92 -23.44 -14.35
C ALA A 6 -2.06 -22.17 -14.52
N VAL A 7 -1.77 -21.76 -15.76
CA VAL A 7 -1.04 -20.49 -16.03
C VAL A 7 -1.89 -19.27 -15.64
N PHE A 8 -3.20 -19.29 -15.91
CA PHE A 8 -4.13 -18.26 -15.42
C PHE A 8 -4.23 -18.24 -13.88
N ALA A 9 -4.23 -19.41 -13.24
CA ALA A 9 -4.21 -19.53 -11.78
C ALA A 9 -2.85 -19.17 -11.15
N LEU A 10 -1.75 -19.16 -11.91
CA LEU A 10 -0.43 -18.69 -11.45
C LEU A 10 -0.24 -17.18 -11.63
N TYR A 11 -1.06 -16.53 -12.46
CA TYR A 11 -1.22 -15.06 -12.43
C TYR A 11 -1.98 -14.59 -11.16
N CYS A 12 -2.52 -15.52 -10.38
CA CYS A 12 -3.27 -15.27 -9.14
C CYS A 12 -2.38 -15.02 -7.91
N CYS A 13 -1.05 -15.15 -8.03
CA CYS A 13 -0.16 -14.67 -6.97
C CYS A 13 -0.06 -13.16 -7.06
N SER A 14 -1.11 -12.53 -6.53
CA SER A 14 -1.31 -11.10 -6.40
C SER A 14 0.00 -10.44 -6.00
N VAL A 15 0.66 -9.76 -6.95
CA VAL A 15 1.51 -8.65 -6.56
C VAL A 15 0.54 -7.67 -5.92
N HIS A 16 0.43 -7.72 -4.60
CA HIS A 16 -0.26 -6.69 -3.86
C HIS A 16 0.66 -5.48 -3.94
N VAL A 17 0.61 -4.79 -5.08
CA VAL A 17 1.00 -3.40 -5.13
C VAL A 17 0.12 -2.77 -4.08
N LYS A 18 0.74 -2.39 -2.94
CA LYS A 18 0.03 -1.66 -1.91
C LYS A 18 -0.43 -0.40 -2.63
N ALA A 19 -1.73 -0.30 -2.88
CA ALA A 19 -2.28 0.87 -3.53
C ALA A 19 -1.87 2.06 -2.65
N CYS A 20 -1.23 3.04 -3.25
CA CYS A 20 -1.11 4.35 -2.64
C CYS A 20 -2.22 5.21 -3.23
N ASN A 21 -2.65 6.25 -2.50
CA ASN A 21 -3.92 6.98 -2.71
C ASN A 21 -5.07 6.37 -1.91
N GLU A 22 -4.83 6.18 -0.62
CA GLU A 22 -5.83 5.67 0.32
C GLU A 22 -6.10 6.67 1.43
N THR A 23 -7.33 6.59 1.93
CA THR A 23 -7.78 7.31 3.10
C THR A 23 -7.65 6.42 4.32
N LEU A 24 -6.85 6.84 5.29
CA LEU A 24 -6.60 6.12 6.53
C LEU A 24 -7.41 6.75 7.67
N THR A 25 -8.29 5.94 8.25
CA THR A 25 -9.15 6.29 9.39
C THR A 25 -8.79 5.50 10.65
N TYR A 26 -7.84 4.58 10.54
CA TYR A 26 -7.38 3.78 11.67
C TYR A 26 -6.62 4.64 12.70
N PRO A 27 -6.77 4.35 14.00
CA PRO A 27 -6.11 5.13 15.06
C PRO A 27 -4.59 4.96 15.07
N SER A 28 -4.06 3.90 14.46
CA SER A 28 -2.64 3.64 14.29
C SER A 28 -2.39 2.72 13.10
N GLY A 29 -1.18 2.76 12.55
CA GLY A 29 -0.78 1.94 11.41
C GLY A 29 0.60 2.31 10.89
N VAL A 30 1.01 1.65 9.80
CA VAL A 30 2.28 1.91 9.12
C VAL A 30 2.02 2.25 7.66
N ILE A 31 2.46 3.46 7.28
CA ILE A 31 2.46 3.94 5.90
C ILE A 31 3.80 3.54 5.30
N THR A 32 3.76 2.90 4.14
CA THR A 32 4.96 2.43 3.42
C THR A 32 4.83 2.85 1.98
N SER A 33 5.94 3.16 1.32
CA SER A 33 5.93 3.36 -0.13
C SER A 33 5.40 2.09 -0.83
N PRO A 34 4.85 2.22 -2.06
CA PRO A 34 4.52 1.06 -2.86
C PRO A 34 5.73 0.13 -2.96
N ASN A 35 5.48 -1.16 -2.88
CA ASN A 35 6.49 -2.21 -2.99
C ASN A 35 7.58 -2.23 -1.90
N TYR A 36 7.57 -1.34 -0.89
CA TYR A 36 8.58 -1.39 0.19
C TYR A 36 8.64 -2.80 0.82
N PRO A 37 9.84 -3.39 1.01
CA PRO A 37 11.18 -2.80 0.90
C PRO A 37 11.80 -2.80 -0.51
N ALA A 38 11.11 -3.33 -1.51
CA ALA A 38 11.56 -3.24 -2.90
C ALA A 38 11.34 -1.81 -3.46
N PHE A 39 11.97 -1.55 -4.60
CA PHE A 39 11.83 -0.26 -5.29
C PHE A 39 10.39 -0.06 -5.80
N TYR A 40 9.89 1.15 -5.61
CA TYR A 40 8.69 1.63 -6.29
C TYR A 40 9.05 1.96 -7.75
N ASN A 41 8.08 1.91 -8.67
CA ASN A 41 8.34 2.27 -10.07
C ASN A 41 8.53 3.79 -10.21
N ASP A 42 9.31 4.20 -11.20
CA ASP A 42 9.45 5.62 -11.53
C ASP A 42 8.11 6.25 -11.91
N SER A 43 7.96 7.55 -11.61
CA SER A 43 6.76 8.35 -11.95
C SER A 43 5.47 7.96 -11.23
N ILE A 44 5.55 7.42 -10.01
CA ILE A 44 4.37 7.21 -9.15
C ILE A 44 4.12 8.45 -8.28
N TYR A 45 2.86 8.90 -8.25
CA TYR A 45 2.38 9.91 -7.30
C TYR A 45 1.49 9.23 -6.26
N CYS A 46 1.96 9.25 -5.01
CA CYS A 46 1.27 8.64 -3.87
C CYS A 46 0.76 9.69 -2.89
N THR A 47 -0.50 9.57 -2.54
CA THR A 47 -1.20 10.42 -1.56
C THR A 47 -1.76 9.53 -0.45
N TYR A 48 -1.67 9.99 0.80
CA TYR A 48 -2.35 9.34 1.92
C TYR A 48 -3.12 10.40 2.67
N GLU A 49 -4.42 10.21 2.81
CA GLU A 49 -5.28 11.14 3.55
C GLU A 49 -5.53 10.58 4.95
N LEU A 50 -5.18 11.32 5.99
CA LEU A 50 -5.32 10.88 7.37
C LEU A 50 -6.51 11.59 8.01
N TYR A 51 -7.50 10.82 8.44
CA TYR A 51 -8.67 11.36 9.14
C TYR A 51 -8.64 10.94 10.61
N SER A 52 -8.84 11.92 11.48
CA SER A 52 -8.93 11.71 12.92
C SER A 52 -10.18 12.40 13.47
N PRO A 53 -10.88 11.82 14.47
CA PRO A 53 -11.97 12.51 15.14
C PRO A 53 -11.51 13.82 15.79
N PHE A 54 -12.46 14.70 16.08
CA PHE A 54 -12.18 15.95 16.77
C PHE A 54 -11.53 15.71 18.14
N GLY A 55 -10.52 16.50 18.49
CA GLY A 55 -9.79 16.40 19.77
C GLY A 55 -8.60 15.43 19.75
N TYR A 56 -8.36 14.74 18.63
CA TYR A 56 -7.21 13.86 18.45
C TYR A 56 -6.10 14.53 17.62
N ILE A 57 -4.85 14.13 17.87
CA ILE A 57 -3.66 14.61 17.16
C ILE A 57 -3.06 13.46 16.38
N ILE A 58 -2.79 13.69 15.09
CA ILE A 58 -2.06 12.73 14.25
C ILE A 58 -0.56 12.88 14.55
N ASN A 59 0.07 11.81 15.04
CA ASN A 59 1.51 11.76 15.28
C ASN A 59 2.20 10.89 14.23
N LEU A 60 3.15 11.47 13.48
CA LEU A 60 3.93 10.78 12.46
C LEU A 60 5.36 10.55 12.95
N ARG A 61 5.87 9.34 12.74
CA ARG A 61 7.26 8.97 13.06
C ARG A 61 7.88 8.29 11.85
N GLN A 62 9.00 8.83 11.37
CA GLN A 62 9.75 8.21 10.29
C GLN A 62 10.52 7.00 10.83
N ALA A 63 10.32 5.83 10.22
CA ALA A 63 11.04 4.61 10.59
C ALA A 63 12.25 4.35 9.66
N ASN A 64 12.11 4.53 8.35
CA ASN A 64 13.14 4.28 7.33
C ASN A 64 13.07 5.37 6.26
N PHE A 65 14.19 5.80 5.69
CA PHE A 65 14.25 6.73 4.55
C PHE A 65 14.70 6.01 3.29
#